data_AF-A0A3S0WU24-F1
#
_entry.id   AF-A0A3S0WU24-F1
#
_cell.length_a   1.000
_cell.length_b   1.000
_cell.length_c   1.000
_cell.angle_alpha   90.00
_cell.angle_beta   90.00
_cell.angle_gamma   90.00
#
_symmetry.space_group_name_H-M   'P 1'
#
loop_
_entity.id
_entity.type
_entity.pdbx_description
1 polymer ?
#
loop_
_entity_poly.entity_id
_entity_poly.type
_entity_poly.pdbx_seq_one_letter_code
_entity_poly.pdbx_strand_id
1 'polypeptide(L)'
;MTAQAQSLSDQEIEDIAAYLSSLAPAAPKDSDAQVKKAKDLLTQSDAGKLASKCVSCHGNDGTGTAPQFPRLAGQYNEYIQHVVHEYQNGERDNPIMKPQVSNLSPDDIKQLADYFSTLPTQLEKPDELSTLKGHVQGD
;
A
#
# COMPACT_ATOMS: atom_id res chain seq x y z
N MET A 1 -7.25 -10.93 -14.37
CA MET A 1 -8.55 -11.27 -13.75
C MET A 1 -9.76 -10.98 -14.66
N THR A 2 -9.56 -10.62 -15.92
CA THR A 2 -10.64 -10.15 -16.81
C THR A 2 -11.71 -11.20 -17.08
N ALA A 3 -11.33 -12.46 -17.33
CA ALA A 3 -12.27 -13.51 -17.73
C ALA A 3 -13.29 -13.87 -16.63
N GLN A 4 -12.87 -13.87 -15.36
CA GLN A 4 -13.74 -14.19 -14.23
C GLN A 4 -14.58 -12.98 -13.79
N ALA A 5 -14.05 -11.77 -13.94
CA ALA A 5 -14.73 -10.55 -13.52
C ALA A 5 -15.84 -10.11 -14.50
N GLN A 6 -15.71 -10.43 -15.79
CA GLN A 6 -16.66 -9.99 -16.83
C GLN A 6 -18.08 -10.55 -16.68
N SER A 7 -18.26 -11.67 -15.98
CA SER A 7 -19.57 -12.31 -15.81
C SER A 7 -20.28 -11.96 -14.51
N LEU A 8 -19.67 -11.14 -13.64
CA LEU A 8 -20.26 -10.77 -12.36
C LEU A 8 -21.30 -9.67 -12.54
N SER A 9 -22.43 -9.78 -11.85
CA SER A 9 -23.40 -8.70 -11.66
C SER A 9 -22.90 -7.66 -10.65
N ASP A 10 -23.49 -6.46 -10.69
CA ASP A 10 -23.15 -5.39 -9.75
C ASP A 10 -23.33 -5.82 -8.28
N GLN A 11 -24.41 -6.56 -7.98
CA GLN A 11 -24.66 -7.09 -6.64
C GLN A 11 -23.61 -8.12 -6.20
N GLU A 12 -23.18 -9.01 -7.11
CA GLU A 12 -22.12 -9.97 -6.80
C GLU A 12 -20.77 -9.27 -6.54
N ILE A 13 -20.50 -8.17 -7.26
CA ILE A 13 -19.30 -7.35 -7.02
C ILE A 13 -19.36 -6.72 -5.62
N GLU A 14 -20.51 -6.16 -5.23
CA GLU A 14 -20.72 -5.59 -3.89
C GLU A 14 -20.57 -6.64 -2.79
N ASP A 15 -21.18 -7.81 -2.97
CA ASP A 15 -21.16 -8.89 -1.99
C ASP A 15 -19.73 -9.45 -1.82
N ILE A 16 -18.99 -9.63 -2.92
CA ILE A 16 -17.58 -10.04 -2.88
C ILE A 16 -16.72 -8.97 -2.19
N ALA A 17 -16.93 -7.69 -2.49
CA ALA A 17 -16.19 -6.59 -1.87
C ALA A 17 -16.46 -6.51 -0.36
N ALA A 18 -17.71 -6.69 0.06
CA ALA A 18 -18.11 -6.76 1.46
C ALA A 18 -17.47 -7.98 2.16
N TYR A 19 -17.52 -9.15 1.53
CA TYR A 19 -16.90 -10.37 2.04
C TYR A 19 -15.39 -10.20 2.24
N LEU A 20 -14.67 -9.74 1.21
CA LEU A 20 -13.22 -9.53 1.29
C LEU A 20 -12.83 -8.48 2.33
N SER A 21 -13.60 -7.41 2.47
CA SER A 21 -13.39 -6.39 3.52
C SER A 21 -13.63 -6.93 4.93
N SER A 22 -14.48 -7.95 5.07
CA SER A 22 -14.77 -8.59 6.37
C SER A 22 -13.74 -9.62 6.81
N LEU A 23 -12.89 -10.09 5.88
CA LEU A 23 -11.84 -11.05 6.21
C LEU A 23 -10.85 -10.41 7.17
N ALA A 24 -10.44 -11.18 8.18
CA ALA A 24 -9.29 -10.79 8.99
C ALA A 24 -8.09 -10.53 8.05
N PRO A 25 -7.27 -9.50 8.33
CA PRO A 25 -6.05 -9.28 7.56
C PRO A 25 -5.28 -10.58 7.46
N ALA A 26 -4.68 -10.83 6.29
CA ALA A 26 -3.70 -11.89 6.18
C ALA A 26 -2.70 -11.72 7.33
N ALA A 27 -2.45 -12.82 8.05
CA ALA A 27 -1.60 -12.84 9.23
C ALA A 27 -0.37 -11.97 8.92
N PRO A 28 -0.08 -10.98 9.78
CA PRO A 28 1.00 -10.08 9.50
C PRO A 28 2.25 -10.89 9.19
N LYS A 29 3.03 -10.47 8.18
CA LYS A 29 4.35 -11.03 7.97
C LYS A 29 5.32 -10.47 9.03
N ASP A 30 4.91 -10.50 10.29
CA ASP A 30 5.59 -9.91 11.44
C ASP A 30 6.68 -10.85 11.95
N SER A 31 7.57 -11.28 11.06
CA SER A 31 8.88 -11.69 11.55
C SER A 31 9.60 -10.42 12.00
N ASP A 32 10.27 -10.44 13.15
CA ASP A 32 11.12 -9.34 13.64
C ASP A 32 12.08 -8.81 12.55
N ALA A 33 12.50 -9.68 11.63
CA ALA A 33 13.32 -9.34 10.48
C ALA A 33 12.63 -8.40 9.46
N GLN A 34 11.33 -8.55 9.24
CA GLN A 34 10.55 -7.70 8.31
C GLN A 34 10.22 -6.35 8.94
N VAL A 35 9.87 -6.31 10.22
CA VAL A 35 9.68 -5.06 10.97
C VAL A 35 11.00 -4.29 11.08
N LYS A 36 12.12 -4.98 11.32
CA LYS A 36 13.45 -4.36 11.29
C LYS A 36 13.80 -3.82 9.90
N LYS A 37 13.54 -4.59 8.83
CA LYS A 37 13.76 -4.14 7.45
C LYS A 37 12.91 -2.91 7.11
N ALA A 38 11.64 -2.84 7.56
CA ALA A 38 10.78 -1.68 7.38
C ALA A 38 11.39 -0.42 8.03
N LYS A 39 11.85 -0.55 9.28
CA LYS A 39 12.51 0.54 10.03
C LYS A 39 13.85 0.96 9.40
N ASP A 40 14.63 0.01 8.91
CA ASP A 40 15.89 0.28 8.22
C ASP A 40 15.65 0.97 6.85
N LEU A 41 14.56 0.65 6.15
CA LEU A 41 14.16 1.32 4.90
C LEU A 41 13.57 2.72 5.15
N LEU A 42 12.84 2.90 6.24
CA LEU A 42 12.34 4.21 6.69
C LEU A 42 13.47 5.21 6.98
N THR A 43 14.57 4.71 7.54
CA THR A 43 15.74 5.53 7.90
C THR A 43 16.66 5.79 6.71
N GLN A 44 16.49 5.06 5.59
CA GLN A 44 17.09 5.44 4.31
C GLN A 44 16.35 6.66 3.78
N SER A 45 17.05 7.80 3.76
CA SER A 45 16.45 9.10 3.47
C SER A 45 15.72 9.14 2.12
N ASP A 46 16.11 8.30 1.17
CA ASP A 46 15.59 8.36 -0.20
C ASP A 46 14.27 7.60 -0.33
N ALA A 47 14.18 6.38 0.21
CA ALA A 47 12.94 5.61 0.29
C ALA A 47 11.87 6.32 1.14
N GLY A 48 12.25 6.84 2.32
CA GLY A 48 11.33 7.58 3.19
C GLY A 48 10.81 8.88 2.56
N LYS A 49 11.67 9.64 1.87
CA LYS A 49 11.25 10.85 1.13
C LYS A 49 10.34 10.51 -0.04
N LEU A 50 10.62 9.45 -0.80
CA LEU A 50 9.78 9.01 -1.91
C LEU A 50 8.39 8.59 -1.39
N ALA A 51 8.35 7.79 -0.31
CA ALA A 51 7.11 7.33 0.31
C ALA A 51 6.26 8.46 0.88
N SER A 52 6.87 9.55 1.36
CA SER A 52 6.16 10.71 1.93
C SER A 52 5.12 11.33 0.98
N LYS A 53 5.34 11.24 -0.34
CA LYS A 53 4.38 11.73 -1.34
C LYS A 53 3.16 10.81 -1.43
N CYS A 54 3.37 9.50 -1.30
CA CYS A 54 2.34 8.49 -1.43
C CYS A 54 1.36 8.50 -0.25
N VAL A 55 1.86 8.71 0.98
CA VAL A 55 1.04 8.67 2.20
C VAL A 55 0.01 9.80 2.30
N SER A 56 0.19 10.88 1.52
CA SER A 56 -0.78 11.99 1.48
C SER A 56 -2.18 11.56 1.03
N CYS A 57 -2.27 10.55 0.16
CA CYS A 57 -3.54 9.95 -0.26
C CYS A 57 -3.74 8.57 0.38
N HIS A 58 -2.68 7.76 0.49
CA HIS A 58 -2.77 6.38 0.94
C HIS A 58 -2.69 6.21 2.48
N GLY A 59 -2.64 7.32 3.23
CA GLY A 59 -2.57 7.33 4.69
C GLY A 59 -1.13 7.20 5.21
N ASN A 60 -0.86 7.79 6.38
CA ASN A 60 0.48 7.82 7.00
C ASN A 60 1.11 6.43 7.14
N ASP A 61 0.28 5.44 7.48
CA ASP A 61 0.72 4.04 7.65
C ASP A 61 0.41 3.19 6.41
N GLY A 62 0.05 3.81 5.28
CA GLY A 62 -0.34 3.11 4.05
C GLY A 62 -1.66 2.33 4.15
N THR A 63 -2.49 2.62 5.16
CA THR A 63 -3.73 1.91 5.48
C THR A 63 -4.89 2.22 4.52
N GLY A 64 -4.77 3.29 3.73
CA GLY A 64 -5.85 3.86 2.92
C GLY A 64 -6.72 4.81 3.75
N THR A 65 -7.08 5.96 3.17
CA THR A 65 -7.88 6.99 3.86
C THR A 65 -9.34 7.00 3.44
N ALA A 66 -9.65 6.43 2.28
CA ALA A 66 -10.98 6.38 1.68
C ALA A 66 -11.05 5.26 0.63
N PRO A 67 -12.25 4.81 0.20
CA PRO A 67 -12.39 3.70 -0.75
C PRO A 67 -11.62 3.88 -2.07
N GLN A 68 -11.46 5.11 -2.54
CA GLN A 68 -10.70 5.45 -3.75
C GLN A 68 -9.17 5.45 -3.56
N PHE A 69 -8.69 5.43 -2.31
CA PHE A 69 -7.27 5.41 -1.96
C PHE A 69 -6.93 4.09 -1.26
N PRO A 70 -6.59 3.06 -2.04
CA PRO A 70 -6.45 1.71 -1.51
C PRO A 70 -5.27 1.59 -0.54
N ARG A 71 -5.38 0.61 0.35
CA ARG A 71 -4.30 0.19 1.26
C ARG A 71 -3.08 -0.29 0.49
N LEU A 72 -1.91 0.27 0.81
CA LEU A 72 -0.60 -0.16 0.32
C LEU A 72 0.16 -1.02 1.35
N ALA A 73 -0.11 -0.79 2.64
CA ALA A 73 0.57 -1.45 3.73
C ALA A 73 0.47 -2.98 3.63
N GLY A 74 1.59 -3.69 3.73
CA GLY A 74 1.66 -5.15 3.69
C GLY A 74 1.14 -5.78 2.39
N GLN A 75 0.97 -4.99 1.31
CA GLN A 75 0.69 -5.54 -0.01
C GLN A 75 1.93 -6.26 -0.55
N TYR A 76 1.75 -7.28 -1.39
CA TYR A 76 2.87 -8.02 -1.96
C TYR A 76 3.80 -7.09 -2.75
N ASN A 77 5.10 -7.24 -2.50
CA ASN A 77 6.14 -6.42 -3.12
C ASN A 77 6.04 -6.45 -4.64
N GLU A 78 5.97 -7.65 -5.21
CA GLU A 78 5.87 -7.88 -6.65
C GLU A 78 4.60 -7.28 -7.24
N TYR A 79 3.49 -7.30 -6.49
CA TYR A 79 2.24 -6.71 -6.92
C TYR A 79 2.30 -5.18 -6.96
N ILE A 80 2.94 -4.55 -5.97
CA ILE A 80 3.16 -3.09 -5.99
C ILE A 80 3.97 -2.69 -7.22
N GLN A 81 5.09 -3.39 -7.47
CA GLN A 81 5.93 -3.11 -8.65
C GLN A 81 5.14 -3.28 -9.95
N HIS A 82 4.40 -4.38 -10.07
CA HIS A 82 3.58 -4.68 -11.23
C HIS A 82 2.56 -3.57 -11.52
N VAL A 83 1.75 -3.20 -10.52
CA VAL A 83 0.71 -2.17 -10.68
C VAL A 83 1.31 -0.79 -10.98
N VAL A 84 2.47 -0.45 -10.40
CA VAL A 84 3.16 0.80 -10.72
C VAL A 84 3.60 0.82 -12.18
N HIS A 85 4.13 -0.29 -12.71
CA HIS A 85 4.48 -0.40 -14.12
C HIS A 85 3.24 -0.33 -15.04
N GLU A 86 2.13 -0.97 -14.68
CA GLU A 86 0.87 -0.86 -15.44
C GLU A 86 0.37 0.59 -15.53
N TYR A 87 0.52 1.37 -14.46
CA TYR A 87 0.19 2.80 -14.48
C TYR A 87 1.16 3.60 -15.36
N GLN A 88 2.46 3.29 -15.34
CA GLN A 88 3.47 3.99 -16.15
C GLN A 88 3.29 3.74 -17.65
N ASN A 89 3.06 2.48 -18.04
CA ASN A 89 2.93 2.08 -19.45
C ASN A 89 1.50 2.29 -19.99
N GLY A 90 0.53 2.59 -19.12
CA GLY A 90 -0.86 2.86 -19.49
C GLY A 90 -1.75 1.62 -19.65
N GLU A 91 -1.26 0.42 -19.31
CA GLU A 91 -2.08 -0.80 -19.24
C GLU A 91 -3.18 -0.67 -18.17
N ARG A 92 -2.89 0.07 -17.10
CA ARG A 92 -3.86 0.48 -16.09
C ARG A 92 -4.07 1.98 -16.18
N ASP A 93 -5.17 2.39 -16.78
CA ASP A 93 -5.48 3.81 -16.93
C ASP A 93 -6.11 4.39 -15.66
N ASN A 94 -5.43 5.37 -15.06
CA ASN A 94 -5.96 6.13 -13.93
C ASN A 94 -5.38 7.55 -13.95
N PRO A 95 -6.22 8.60 -14.08
CA PRO A 95 -5.74 9.97 -14.24
C PRO A 95 -5.09 10.54 -12.97
N ILE A 96 -5.33 9.94 -11.81
CA ILE A 96 -4.75 10.35 -10.53
C ILE A 96 -3.39 9.69 -10.33
N MET A 97 -3.30 8.37 -10.49
CA MET A 97 -2.08 7.61 -10.21
C MET A 97 -1.02 7.71 -11.28
N LYS A 98 -1.40 7.79 -12.56
CA LYS A 98 -0.46 7.88 -13.69
C LYS A 98 0.59 9.00 -13.51
N PRO A 99 0.22 10.27 -13.24
CA PRO A 99 1.22 11.32 -13.05
C PRO A 99 2.10 11.13 -11.80
N GLN A 100 1.63 10.42 -10.77
CA GLN A 100 2.43 10.16 -9.56
C GLN A 100 3.57 9.19 -9.83
N VAL A 101 3.36 8.21 -10.72
CA VAL A 101 4.34 7.16 -11.00
C VAL A 101 5.19 7.42 -12.25
N SER A 102 4.78 8.35 -13.11
CA SER A 102 5.37 8.54 -14.45
C SER A 102 6.89 8.83 -14.43
N ASN A 103 7.41 9.43 -13.35
CA ASN A 103 8.82 9.80 -13.23
C ASN A 103 9.61 8.90 -12.28
N LEU A 104 9.04 7.80 -11.79
CA LEU A 104 9.74 6.86 -10.91
C LEU A 104 10.72 6.02 -11.72
N SER A 105 11.97 5.98 -11.27
CA SER A 105 12.98 5.06 -11.79
C SER A 105 12.70 3.62 -11.32
N PRO A 106 13.27 2.59 -11.96
CA PRO A 106 13.17 1.21 -11.48
C PRO A 106 13.58 1.04 -10.01
N ASP A 107 14.61 1.77 -9.58
CA ASP A 107 15.09 1.74 -8.19
C ASP A 107 14.10 2.42 -7.22
N ASP A 108 13.42 3.49 -7.64
CA ASP A 108 12.38 4.13 -6.82
C ASP A 108 11.19 3.17 -6.63
N ILE A 109 10.77 2.50 -7.70
CA ILE A 109 9.66 1.53 -7.68
C ILE A 109 10.00 0.39 -6.72
N LYS A 110 11.22 -0.15 -6.81
CA LYS A 110 11.69 -1.19 -5.90
C LYS A 110 11.72 -0.72 -4.45
N GLN A 111 12.23 0.48 -4.18
CA GLN A 111 12.28 1.05 -2.82
C GLN A 111 10.88 1.26 -2.23
N LEU A 112 9.93 1.80 -3.01
CA LEU A 112 8.55 1.99 -2.59
C LEU A 112 7.85 0.64 -2.33
N ALA A 113 8.05 -0.35 -3.20
CA ALA A 113 7.52 -1.69 -3.01
C ALA A 113 8.11 -2.37 -1.77
N ASP A 114 9.43 -2.29 -1.57
CA ASP A 114 10.11 -2.79 -0.38
C ASP A 114 9.56 -2.12 0.89
N TYR A 115 9.37 -0.81 0.87
CA TYR A 115 8.82 -0.07 2.00
C TYR A 115 7.39 -0.51 2.34
N PHE A 116 6.43 -0.31 1.43
CA PHE A 116 5.01 -0.57 1.71
C PHE A 116 4.71 -2.04 1.99
N SER A 117 5.41 -2.97 1.34
CA SER A 117 5.22 -4.41 1.58
C SER A 117 5.66 -4.89 2.95
N THR A 118 6.52 -4.12 3.63
CA THR A 118 7.01 -4.43 4.99
C THR A 118 6.21 -3.72 6.08
N LEU A 119 5.31 -2.80 5.72
CA LEU A 119 4.40 -2.20 6.70
C LEU A 119 3.41 -3.25 7.22
N PRO A 120 3.04 -3.18 8.51
CA PRO A 120 2.03 -4.06 9.09
C PRO A 120 0.75 -4.03 8.28
N THR A 121 0.08 -5.18 8.15
CA THR A 121 -1.21 -5.25 7.48
C THR A 121 -2.36 -4.67 8.31
N GLN A 122 -2.05 -4.12 9.51
CA GLN A 122 -2.96 -3.69 10.58
C GLN A 122 -4.29 -3.12 10.05
N LEU A 123 -5.31 -3.98 10.03
CA LEU A 123 -6.59 -3.65 10.65
C LEU A 123 -6.47 -4.15 12.10
N GLU A 124 -5.60 -3.53 12.89
CA GLU A 124 -5.48 -3.93 14.29
C GLU A 124 -6.54 -3.28 15.17
N LYS A 125 -6.80 -3.99 16.27
CA LYS A 125 -7.86 -3.68 17.22
C LYS A 125 -7.72 -2.24 17.73
N PRO A 126 -8.83 -1.56 18.07
CA PRO A 126 -8.84 -0.14 18.43
C PRO A 126 -7.93 0.30 19.60
N ASP A 127 -7.28 -0.60 20.34
CA ASP A 127 -6.59 -0.29 21.60
C ASP A 127 -5.07 -0.04 21.50
N GLU A 128 -4.40 -0.40 20.39
CA GLU A 128 -2.94 -0.21 20.27
C GLU A 128 -2.49 1.03 19.47
N LEU A 129 -3.41 1.92 19.06
CA LEU A 129 -3.09 3.20 18.38
C LEU A 129 -2.45 4.25 19.32
N SER A 130 -1.89 3.84 20.46
CA SER A 130 -1.21 4.73 21.40
C SER A 130 0.31 4.79 21.19
N THR A 131 0.91 3.85 20.45
CA THR A 131 2.37 3.71 20.35
C THR A 131 2.99 4.35 19.10
N LEU A 132 2.19 4.77 18.11
CA LEU A 132 2.68 5.43 16.88
C LEU A 132 2.56 6.96 16.87
N LYS A 133 2.04 7.56 17.94
CA LYS A 133 1.94 9.03 18.08
C LYS A 133 3.28 9.78 18.19
N GLY A 134 4.42 9.09 18.16
CA GLY A 134 5.72 9.64 18.54
C GLY A 134 6.74 9.92 17.43
N HIS A 135 6.48 9.63 16.14
CA HIS A 135 7.54 9.65 15.11
C HIS A 135 7.41 10.71 14.01
N VAL A 136 6.46 11.64 14.11
CA VAL A 136 6.41 12.82 13.23
C VAL A 136 6.26 14.09 14.06
N GLN A 137 7.30 14.41 14.83
CA GLN A 137 7.47 15.75 15.34
C GLN A 137 8.94 16.11 15.22
N GLY A 138 9.27 16.80 14.12
CA GLY A 138 10.50 17.54 13.95
C GLY A 138 10.18 19.03 14.10
N ASP A 139 10.77 19.63 15.13
CA ASP A 139 11.02 21.04 15.45
C ASP A 139 9.93 22.11 15.20
#